data_AF-A0A3S0Q7U2-F1
#
_entry.id   AF-A0A3S0Q7U2-F1
#
_cell.length_a   1.000
_cell.length_b   1.000
_cell.length_c   1.000
_cell.angle_alpha   90.00
_cell.angle_beta   90.00
_cell.angle_gamma   90.00
#
_symmetry.space_group_name_H-M   'P 1'
#
loop_
_entity.id
_entity.type
_entity.pdbx_description
1 polymer ?
#
loop_
_entity_poly.entity_id
_entity_poly.type
_entity_poly.pdbx_seq_one_letter_code
_entity_poly.pdbx_strand_id
1 'polypeptide(L)'
;MKSAELDKLARRHGISPTRPSPDNREVTVSGETKRKILSALKIDVTGAVDHEAGAPRREPRPARRKIPTSFLPDFLSATRVWGVSLQLYELRSARNWGIGDFEDLADMADLMGSLGADFIGLTPLHAPFLADPERCSPYEPSSRQHLNPLYIAVDRLPGFVCSPELERQLASLRQTDLVDYVGVAEIKLEALRNLWPAWRQRRVSDKTYDPADFDAFVAQGGDSLRLHALFECLSFSMVERGSGAGWQSWPADFQHFDSAAVAEFERGHADDVRFHMWLQWLAHRQLTQAADRAGKAGLRIGLYLDLAVGEAVDGSATWSEPDIYVSKATIGSPPDPFAVDGQDWHLAGYLPSAIASGEMSPYRRMVSAAMRYAGAIRIDHAAALRRLFLVPLGSRPDKGAFVRYPEDRLLQILAELSAEHRCLVIGEDLGLIPKGLQEDLAAAHILSYRILSYEQDEQGFKPADVYPVLALACISTHDHQTLAGWWRGADIQARSDHGIVPADLTEKHREYRKRERRNLKAAFKLAGLDLPARLARAKASERTLRELTVSAYRFIARTPSLLAVVRLADLTDEKRPTNVPGTSDSYPNWKPKLSFLLGDLMSSPLLKSVTAAMREERPRD
;
A
#
# COMPACT_ATOMS: atom_id res chain seq x y z
N MET A 1 38.37 14.89 1.73
CA MET A 1 37.53 15.91 1.07
C MET A 1 37.20 17.04 2.04
N LYS A 2 37.36 18.32 1.65
CA LYS A 2 37.02 19.48 2.48
C LYS A 2 35.49 19.63 2.62
N SER A 3 35.00 20.29 3.68
CA SER A 3 33.56 20.44 3.95
C SER A 3 32.77 21.06 2.78
N ALA A 4 33.31 22.11 2.15
CA ALA A 4 32.68 22.78 1.01
C ALA A 4 32.58 21.88 -0.25
N GLU A 5 33.56 21.01 -0.47
CA GLU A 5 33.57 20.05 -1.57
C GLU A 5 32.51 18.97 -1.36
N LEU A 6 32.40 18.46 -0.11
CA LEU A 6 31.37 17.52 0.28
C LEU A 6 29.97 18.12 0.09
N ASP A 7 29.75 19.37 0.49
CA ASP A 7 28.47 20.05 0.30
C ASP A 7 28.13 20.26 -1.18
N LYS A 8 29.14 20.56 -2.00
CA LYS A 8 28.97 20.67 -3.45
C LYS A 8 28.62 19.32 -4.08
N LEU A 9 29.27 18.23 -3.65
CA LEU A 9 29.00 16.87 -4.11
C LEU A 9 27.60 16.41 -3.66
N ALA A 10 27.26 16.58 -2.39
CA ALA A 10 25.95 16.23 -1.84
C ALA A 10 24.80 16.94 -2.60
N ARG A 11 24.92 18.25 -2.82
CA ARG A 11 23.93 19.02 -3.60
C ARG A 11 23.81 18.53 -5.05
N ARG A 12 24.92 18.14 -5.67
CA ARG A 12 24.94 17.59 -7.05
C ARG A 12 24.13 16.31 -7.15
N HIS A 13 24.21 15.44 -6.15
CA HIS A 13 23.47 14.18 -6.08
C HIS A 13 22.12 14.31 -5.35
N GLY A 14 21.58 15.53 -5.24
CA GLY A 14 20.20 15.70 -4.78
C GLY A 14 19.99 15.65 -3.26
N ILE A 15 21.06 15.59 -2.47
CA ILE A 15 20.96 15.58 -1.01
C ILE A 15 20.69 17.01 -0.51
N SER A 16 19.59 17.18 0.22
CA SER A 16 19.22 18.46 0.83
C SER A 16 20.25 18.89 1.89
N PRO A 17 20.59 20.19 1.96
CA PRO A 17 21.54 20.69 2.96
C PRO A 17 20.96 20.72 4.37
N THR A 18 19.63 20.74 4.48
CA THR A 18 18.88 20.84 5.73
C THR A 18 17.71 19.85 5.76
N ARG A 19 17.19 19.63 6.97
CA ARG A 19 15.97 18.88 7.26
C ARG A 19 15.18 19.61 8.36
N PRO A 20 13.87 19.42 8.50
CA PRO A 20 13.12 19.98 9.62
C PRO A 20 13.47 19.30 10.96
N SER A 21 13.10 19.97 12.04
CA SER A 21 13.04 19.46 13.42
C SER A 21 11.59 19.49 13.94
N PRO A 22 11.31 18.85 15.10
CA PRO A 22 9.99 18.89 15.73
C PRO A 22 9.50 20.31 16.07
N ASP A 23 10.41 21.28 16.22
CA ASP A 23 10.08 22.69 16.45
C ASP A 23 9.88 23.49 15.15
N ASN A 24 9.72 22.80 14.01
CA ASN A 24 9.63 23.39 12.66
C ASN A 24 10.82 24.30 12.30
N ARG A 25 12.02 23.98 12.80
CA ARG A 25 13.27 24.67 12.43
C ARG A 25 14.06 23.85 11.42
N GLU A 26 14.76 24.52 10.51
CA GLU A 26 15.70 23.87 9.60
C GLU A 26 17.01 23.54 10.32
N VAL A 27 17.38 22.26 10.31
CA VAL A 27 18.61 21.71 10.89
C VAL A 27 19.56 21.32 9.78
N THR A 28 20.83 21.74 9.90
CA THR A 28 21.86 21.39 8.91
C THR A 28 22.18 19.90 8.95
N VAL A 29 22.18 19.26 7.78
CA VAL A 29 22.59 17.87 7.61
C VAL A 29 24.11 17.76 7.82
N SER A 30 24.51 16.89 8.74
CA SER A 30 25.91 16.71 9.13
C SER A 30 26.79 16.21 7.97
N GLY A 31 28.09 16.51 8.03
CA GLY A 31 29.06 15.97 7.06
C GLY A 31 29.13 14.44 7.08
N GLU A 32 28.93 13.81 8.24
CA GLU A 32 28.86 12.35 8.35
C GLU A 32 27.63 11.78 7.62
N THR A 33 26.45 12.34 7.87
CA THR A 33 25.21 11.95 7.17
C THR A 33 25.38 12.08 5.65
N LYS A 34 25.93 13.20 5.17
CA LYS A 34 26.19 13.40 3.73
C LYS A 34 27.06 12.30 3.14
N ARG A 35 28.13 11.89 3.83
CA ARG A 35 29.00 10.79 3.38
C ARG A 35 28.28 9.45 3.36
N LYS A 36 27.52 9.13 4.41
CA LYS A 36 26.75 7.88 4.49
C LYS A 36 25.71 7.79 3.37
N ILE A 37 24.96 8.87 3.14
CA ILE A 37 23.97 8.93 2.07
C ILE A 37 24.63 8.86 0.69
N LEU A 38 25.73 9.59 0.44
CA LEU A 38 26.47 9.46 -0.83
C LEU A 38 26.92 8.01 -1.09
N SER A 39 27.41 7.32 -0.06
CA SER A 39 27.78 5.91 -0.17
C SER A 39 26.56 5.02 -0.45
N ALA A 40 25.42 5.29 0.18
CA ALA A 40 24.17 4.57 -0.08
C ALA A 40 23.64 4.80 -1.50
N LEU A 41 23.94 5.95 -2.10
CA LEU A 41 23.67 6.28 -3.50
C LEU A 41 24.75 5.77 -4.48
N LYS A 42 25.68 4.92 -4.01
CA LYS A 42 26.79 4.36 -4.78
C LYS A 42 27.72 5.42 -5.40
N ILE A 43 27.93 6.54 -4.71
CA ILE A 43 28.85 7.60 -5.11
C ILE A 43 30.15 7.47 -4.32
N ASP A 44 31.29 7.41 -5.02
CA ASP A 44 32.61 7.40 -4.37
C ASP A 44 32.92 8.75 -3.70
N VAL A 45 33.43 8.67 -2.48
CA VAL A 45 33.74 9.79 -1.59
C VAL A 45 35.23 9.82 -1.23
N THR A 46 35.99 8.79 -1.63
CA THR A 46 37.38 8.50 -1.22
C THR A 46 38.45 8.78 -2.28
N GLY A 47 38.11 8.72 -3.57
CA GLY A 47 39.05 8.94 -4.68
C GLY A 47 38.95 10.31 -5.37
N ALA A 48 40.02 10.68 -6.07
CA ALA A 48 40.14 11.90 -6.87
C ALA A 48 38.94 12.09 -7.81
N VAL A 49 38.65 13.35 -8.14
CA VAL A 49 37.61 13.71 -9.12
C VAL A 49 37.95 13.05 -10.45
N ASP A 50 37.40 11.86 -10.72
CA ASP A 50 37.33 11.35 -12.08
C ASP A 50 36.42 12.29 -12.84
N HIS A 51 37.05 13.05 -13.72
CA HIS A 51 36.43 14.02 -14.61
C HIS A 51 35.62 13.33 -15.72
N GLU A 52 35.02 12.16 -15.48
CA GLU A 52 34.33 11.43 -16.55
C GLU A 52 33.27 10.42 -16.04
N ALA A 53 32.39 10.89 -15.14
CA ALA A 53 31.06 10.31 -15.01
C ALA A 53 30.04 11.38 -15.41
N GLY A 54 29.41 11.18 -16.57
CA GLY A 54 28.51 12.11 -17.23
C GLY A 54 27.56 12.80 -16.25
N ALA A 55 27.77 14.09 -16.04
CA ALA A 55 26.78 14.92 -15.36
C ALA A 55 25.44 14.77 -16.09
N PRO A 56 24.29 14.69 -15.40
CA PRO A 56 23.05 15.03 -16.05
C PRO A 56 23.24 16.46 -16.57
N ARG A 57 23.22 16.62 -17.90
CA ARG A 57 23.28 17.93 -18.54
C ARG A 57 22.25 18.80 -17.83
N ARG A 58 22.67 19.99 -17.38
CA ARG A 58 21.72 21.04 -17.00
C ARG A 58 20.94 21.37 -18.27
N GLU A 59 19.81 20.70 -18.46
CA GLU A 59 18.85 21.15 -19.45
C GLU A 59 18.44 22.57 -19.04
N PRO A 60 18.44 23.53 -19.98
CA PRO A 60 17.94 24.86 -19.70
C PRO A 60 16.51 24.72 -19.19
N ARG A 61 16.20 25.33 -18.03
CA ARG A 61 14.86 25.34 -17.45
C ARG A 61 13.88 25.80 -18.55
N PRO A 62 13.01 24.94 -19.09
CA PRO A 62 12.11 25.38 -20.14
C PRO A 62 11.21 26.49 -19.59
N ALA A 63 10.93 27.47 -20.43
CA ALA A 63 9.85 28.41 -20.20
C ALA A 63 8.55 27.58 -20.05
N ARG A 64 7.99 27.57 -18.82
CA ARG A 64 6.91 26.69 -18.34
C ARG A 64 7.18 25.19 -18.55
N ARG A 65 7.53 24.50 -17.46
CA ARG A 65 7.57 23.03 -17.34
C ARG A 65 6.21 22.46 -17.83
N LYS A 66 6.19 21.76 -18.98
CA LYS A 66 4.99 21.05 -19.45
C LYS A 66 4.89 19.75 -18.65
N ILE A 67 3.88 19.64 -17.80
CA ILE A 67 3.64 18.47 -16.98
C ILE A 67 2.75 17.49 -17.78
N PRO A 68 3.17 16.23 -17.97
CA PRO A 68 2.36 15.24 -18.66
C PRO A 68 1.16 14.83 -17.78
N THR A 69 0.02 14.58 -18.41
CA THR A 69 -1.25 14.32 -17.71
C THR A 69 -1.57 12.83 -17.72
N SER A 70 -1.87 12.28 -16.56
CA SER A 70 -2.45 10.95 -16.38
C SER A 70 -3.88 10.88 -16.94
N PHE A 71 -4.32 9.66 -17.24
CA PHE A 71 -5.67 9.36 -17.69
C PHE A 71 -6.71 9.73 -16.63
N LEU A 72 -7.76 10.43 -17.07
CA LEU A 72 -8.95 10.70 -16.28
C LEU A 72 -10.17 10.28 -17.12
N PRO A 73 -11.03 9.36 -16.65
CA PRO A 73 -12.22 8.96 -17.38
C PRO A 73 -13.13 10.14 -17.70
N ASP A 74 -13.61 10.23 -18.95
CA ASP A 74 -14.46 11.35 -19.40
C ASP A 74 -15.71 11.55 -18.55
N PHE A 75 -16.31 10.48 -18.03
CA PHE A 75 -17.50 10.59 -17.18
C PHE A 75 -17.23 11.39 -15.90
N LEU A 76 -16.01 11.36 -15.35
CA LEU A 76 -15.65 12.14 -14.16
C LEU A 76 -15.62 13.66 -14.41
N SER A 77 -15.71 14.11 -15.65
CA SER A 77 -15.90 15.55 -15.95
C SER A 77 -17.29 16.07 -15.56
N ALA A 78 -18.29 15.19 -15.50
CA ALA A 78 -19.69 15.54 -15.27
C ALA A 78 -20.29 14.92 -13.99
N THR A 79 -19.64 13.90 -13.42
CA THR A 79 -20.12 13.18 -12.23
C THR A 79 -19.03 12.98 -11.18
N ARG A 80 -19.47 12.88 -9.92
CA ARG A 80 -18.66 12.48 -8.77
C ARG A 80 -19.11 11.09 -8.35
N VAL A 81 -18.15 10.22 -8.09
CA VAL A 81 -18.42 8.81 -7.82
C VAL A 81 -18.01 8.41 -6.42
N TRP A 82 -18.42 7.23 -5.99
CA TRP A 82 -17.99 6.67 -4.71
C TRP A 82 -17.61 5.21 -4.82
N GLY A 83 -16.78 4.75 -3.89
CA GLY A 83 -16.37 3.36 -3.79
C GLY A 83 -16.17 2.95 -2.35
N VAL A 84 -15.84 1.68 -2.16
CA VAL A 84 -15.48 1.13 -0.86
C VAL A 84 -13.98 0.85 -0.82
N SER A 85 -13.29 1.15 0.28
CA SER A 85 -11.96 0.61 0.56
C SER A 85 -12.05 -0.51 1.58
N LEU A 86 -11.33 -1.59 1.34
CA LEU A 86 -11.27 -2.75 2.22
C LEU A 86 -9.84 -3.30 2.27
N GLN A 87 -9.64 -4.22 3.20
CA GLN A 87 -8.39 -4.94 3.36
C GLN A 87 -8.72 -6.39 3.02
N LEU A 88 -8.13 -6.93 1.95
CA LEU A 88 -8.61 -8.19 1.39
C LEU A 88 -8.54 -9.33 2.41
N TYR A 89 -7.42 -9.43 3.14
CA TYR A 89 -7.21 -10.44 4.17
C TYR A 89 -8.25 -10.40 5.31
N GLU A 90 -8.91 -9.26 5.56
CA GLU A 90 -9.91 -9.11 6.63
C GLU A 90 -11.24 -9.79 6.28
N LEU A 91 -11.53 -10.03 5.00
CA LEU A 91 -12.81 -10.58 4.58
C LEU A 91 -13.00 -11.99 5.14
N ARG A 92 -14.18 -12.23 5.71
CA ARG A 92 -14.61 -13.56 6.14
C ARG A 92 -15.71 -14.05 5.22
N SER A 93 -15.66 -15.32 4.84
CA SER A 93 -16.78 -15.99 4.18
C SER A 93 -16.95 -17.40 4.73
N ALA A 94 -18.06 -18.05 4.38
CA ALA A 94 -18.27 -19.45 4.73
C ALA A 94 -17.32 -20.40 3.97
N ARG A 95 -16.66 -19.89 2.91
CA ARG A 95 -15.85 -20.64 1.94
C ARG A 95 -14.35 -20.47 2.19
N ASN A 96 -13.90 -19.25 2.48
CA ASN A 96 -12.48 -18.93 2.46
C ASN A 96 -11.68 -19.63 3.55
N TRP A 97 -10.38 -19.74 3.38
CA TRP A 97 -9.55 -20.62 4.21
C TRP A 97 -9.01 -19.91 5.46
N GLY A 98 -9.81 -19.02 6.05
CA GLY A 98 -9.42 -18.21 7.21
C GLY A 98 -8.73 -16.88 6.86
N ILE A 99 -8.59 -16.57 5.58
CA ILE A 99 -8.15 -15.28 5.03
C ILE A 99 -9.05 -14.94 3.84
N GLY A 100 -9.40 -13.67 3.65
CA GLY A 100 -10.10 -13.25 2.43
C GLY A 100 -9.24 -13.46 1.19
N ASP A 101 -9.83 -13.91 0.09
CA ASP A 101 -9.12 -14.29 -1.14
C ASP A 101 -9.75 -13.67 -2.41
N PHE A 102 -9.19 -13.95 -3.59
CA PHE A 102 -9.66 -13.33 -4.85
C PHE A 102 -11.11 -13.67 -5.23
N GLU A 103 -11.66 -14.78 -4.76
CA GLU A 103 -13.08 -15.08 -4.98
C GLU A 103 -13.95 -14.24 -4.04
N ASP A 104 -13.53 -14.01 -2.79
CA ASP A 104 -14.24 -13.09 -1.89
C ASP A 104 -14.20 -11.65 -2.43
N LEU A 105 -13.09 -11.24 -3.08
CA LEU A 105 -13.00 -9.95 -3.77
C LEU A 105 -14.04 -9.87 -4.90
N ALA A 106 -14.18 -10.94 -5.67
CA ALA A 106 -15.12 -11.05 -6.77
C ALA A 106 -16.58 -10.96 -6.26
N ASP A 107 -16.90 -11.64 -5.17
CA ASP A 107 -18.22 -11.57 -4.52
C ASP A 107 -18.51 -10.18 -3.92
N MET A 108 -17.48 -9.55 -3.35
CA MET A 108 -17.59 -8.17 -2.83
C MET A 108 -17.84 -7.17 -3.97
N ALA A 109 -17.25 -7.39 -5.15
CA ALA A 109 -17.48 -6.58 -6.33
C ALA A 109 -18.94 -6.64 -6.79
N ASP A 110 -19.53 -7.84 -6.83
CA ASP A 110 -20.95 -8.01 -7.13
C ASP A 110 -21.84 -7.28 -6.12
N LEU A 111 -21.56 -7.44 -4.82
CA LEU A 111 -22.32 -6.79 -3.76
C LEU A 111 -22.26 -5.26 -3.90
N MET A 112 -21.05 -4.69 -3.99
CA MET A 112 -20.88 -3.24 -4.05
C MET A 112 -21.38 -2.64 -5.37
N GLY A 113 -21.22 -3.37 -6.47
CA GLY A 113 -21.76 -2.99 -7.77
C GLY A 113 -23.29 -2.92 -7.77
N SER A 114 -23.95 -3.87 -7.08
CA SER A 114 -25.41 -3.83 -6.89
C SER A 114 -25.87 -2.64 -6.05
N LEU A 115 -25.00 -2.12 -5.19
CA LEU A 115 -25.28 -0.97 -4.31
C LEU A 115 -24.93 0.37 -4.95
N GLY A 116 -24.38 0.40 -6.17
CA GLY A 116 -24.05 1.60 -6.92
C GLY A 116 -22.62 2.13 -6.71
N ALA A 117 -21.71 1.33 -6.14
CA ALA A 117 -20.31 1.69 -6.05
C ALA A 117 -19.62 1.61 -7.42
N ASP A 118 -18.61 2.47 -7.62
CA ASP A 118 -17.84 2.56 -8.86
C ASP A 118 -16.47 1.90 -8.77
N PHE A 119 -15.99 1.62 -7.56
CA PHE A 119 -14.72 0.92 -7.34
C PHE A 119 -14.62 0.23 -5.98
N ILE A 120 -13.68 -0.71 -5.90
CA ILE A 120 -13.16 -1.30 -4.66
C ILE A 120 -11.68 -0.97 -4.53
N GLY A 121 -11.33 -0.27 -3.45
CA GLY A 121 -9.96 -0.01 -3.02
C GLY A 121 -9.41 -1.14 -2.15
N LEU A 122 -8.18 -1.55 -2.43
CA LEU A 122 -7.49 -2.61 -1.71
C LEU A 122 -6.21 -2.09 -1.05
N THR A 123 -5.77 -2.77 -0.01
CA THR A 123 -4.36 -2.74 0.38
C THR A 123 -3.46 -3.22 -0.74
N PRO A 124 -2.13 -2.96 -0.65
CA PRO A 124 -1.19 -3.60 -1.55
C PRO A 124 -1.35 -5.13 -1.56
N LEU A 125 -1.32 -5.72 -2.76
CA LEU A 125 -1.43 -7.18 -2.97
C LEU A 125 -0.07 -7.81 -3.28
N HIS A 126 1.00 -7.10 -2.93
CA HIS A 126 2.39 -7.43 -3.21
C HIS A 126 2.82 -8.75 -2.58
N ALA A 127 3.78 -9.43 -3.19
CA ALA A 127 4.32 -10.69 -2.70
C ALA A 127 5.02 -10.50 -1.33
N PRO A 128 4.60 -11.25 -0.29
CA PRO A 128 5.26 -11.26 1.03
C PRO A 128 6.41 -12.28 1.02
N PHE A 129 6.84 -12.74 2.21
CA PHE A 129 7.74 -13.88 2.38
C PHE A 129 6.91 -15.13 2.69
N LEU A 130 6.81 -16.09 1.77
CA LEU A 130 6.01 -17.30 2.06
C LEU A 130 6.65 -18.21 3.11
N ALA A 131 7.97 -18.18 3.22
CA ALA A 131 8.71 -18.92 4.25
C ALA A 131 8.68 -18.24 5.64
N ASP A 132 8.14 -17.02 5.72
CA ASP A 132 7.88 -16.30 6.98
C ASP A 132 6.53 -15.56 6.93
N PRO A 133 5.40 -16.30 6.99
CA PRO A 133 4.07 -15.73 6.82
C PRO A 133 3.68 -14.69 7.88
N GLU A 134 4.37 -14.67 9.02
CA GLU A 134 4.17 -13.69 10.09
C GLU A 134 4.57 -12.27 9.67
N ARG A 135 5.50 -12.14 8.70
CA ARG A 135 5.82 -10.87 8.00
C ARG A 135 4.69 -10.49 7.03
N CYS A 136 3.54 -10.16 7.61
CA CYS A 136 2.27 -9.97 6.91
C CYS A 136 1.95 -8.51 6.54
N SER A 137 2.85 -7.56 6.81
CA SER A 137 2.65 -6.15 6.45
C SER A 137 2.59 -5.97 4.92
N PRO A 138 1.47 -5.48 4.35
CA PRO A 138 1.38 -5.20 2.91
C PRO A 138 2.35 -4.10 2.44
N TYR A 139 2.88 -3.32 3.39
CA TYR A 139 3.81 -2.21 3.15
C TYR A 139 5.28 -2.58 3.34
N GLU A 140 5.56 -3.84 3.70
CA GLU A 140 6.91 -4.42 3.73
C GLU A 140 7.02 -5.65 2.81
N PRO A 141 6.71 -5.52 1.50
CA PRO A 141 6.69 -6.66 0.61
C PRO A 141 8.09 -7.16 0.24
N SER A 142 8.20 -8.46 -0.06
CA SER A 142 9.38 -9.05 -0.70
C SER A 142 9.58 -8.50 -2.11
N SER A 143 8.48 -8.25 -2.84
CA SER A 143 8.49 -7.61 -4.16
C SER A 143 7.17 -6.92 -4.49
N ARG A 144 7.26 -5.70 -5.05
CA ARG A 144 6.11 -4.93 -5.56
C ARG A 144 5.70 -5.28 -6.99
N GLN A 145 6.47 -6.14 -7.67
CA GLN A 145 6.17 -6.58 -9.03
C GLN A 145 5.36 -7.89 -9.07
N HIS A 146 5.29 -8.61 -7.95
CA HIS A 146 4.67 -9.93 -7.84
C HIS A 146 3.53 -9.92 -6.82
N LEU A 147 2.62 -10.89 -6.89
CA LEU A 147 1.39 -10.95 -6.09
C LEU A 147 1.55 -11.87 -4.88
N ASN A 148 0.77 -11.62 -3.83
CA ASN A 148 0.66 -12.51 -2.67
C ASN A 148 -0.13 -13.79 -3.00
N PRO A 149 0.51 -14.98 -3.01
CA PRO A 149 -0.18 -16.24 -3.31
C PRO A 149 -1.21 -16.66 -2.26
N LEU A 150 -1.18 -16.12 -1.04
CA LEU A 150 -2.16 -16.42 0.00
C LEU A 150 -3.57 -15.96 -0.37
N TYR A 151 -3.72 -15.08 -1.36
CA TYR A 151 -5.02 -14.67 -1.90
C TYR A 151 -5.59 -15.61 -2.97
N ILE A 152 -4.92 -16.71 -3.31
CA ILE A 152 -5.49 -17.73 -4.20
C ILE A 152 -6.67 -18.43 -3.50
N ALA A 153 -7.83 -18.43 -4.16
CA ALA A 153 -9.00 -19.23 -3.82
C ALA A 153 -8.77 -20.67 -4.30
N VAL A 154 -8.16 -21.50 -3.45
CA VAL A 154 -7.73 -22.87 -3.80
C VAL A 154 -8.94 -23.76 -4.13
N ASP A 155 -10.08 -23.53 -3.46
CA ASP A 155 -11.31 -24.27 -3.70
C ASP A 155 -11.95 -24.00 -5.08
N ARG A 156 -11.51 -22.95 -5.76
CA ARG A 156 -11.90 -22.61 -7.13
C ARG A 156 -10.98 -23.20 -8.20
N LEU A 157 -9.93 -23.93 -7.80
CA LEU A 157 -9.00 -24.53 -8.75
C LEU A 157 -9.52 -25.88 -9.28
N PRO A 158 -9.37 -26.15 -10.59
CA PRO A 158 -9.74 -27.44 -11.17
C PRO A 158 -9.02 -28.60 -10.48
N GLY A 159 -9.78 -29.65 -10.17
CA GLY A 159 -9.24 -30.87 -9.54
C GLY A 159 -9.10 -30.80 -8.02
N PHE A 160 -9.39 -29.64 -7.40
CA PHE A 160 -9.48 -29.56 -5.95
C PHE A 160 -10.72 -30.29 -5.42
N VAL A 161 -10.54 -31.05 -4.35
CA VAL A 161 -11.62 -31.70 -3.60
C VAL A 161 -11.33 -31.55 -2.11
N CYS A 162 -12.25 -30.93 -1.38
CA CYS A 162 -12.10 -30.75 0.06
C CYS A 162 -12.36 -32.08 0.79
N SER A 163 -11.40 -32.54 1.59
CA SER A 163 -11.60 -33.69 2.47
C SER A 163 -12.32 -33.25 3.77
N PRO A 164 -13.04 -34.16 4.45
CA PRO A 164 -13.65 -33.81 5.74
C PRO A 164 -12.65 -33.38 6.82
N GLU A 165 -11.40 -33.87 6.77
CA GLU A 165 -10.34 -33.43 7.67
C GLU A 165 -9.88 -32.01 7.36
N LEU A 166 -9.64 -31.72 6.08
CA LEU A 166 -9.29 -30.38 5.64
C LEU A 166 -10.38 -29.38 6.03
N GLU A 167 -11.65 -29.69 5.82
CA GLU A 167 -12.76 -28.80 6.23
C GLU A 167 -12.75 -28.50 7.74
N ARG A 168 -12.39 -29.47 8.59
CA ARG A 168 -12.25 -29.21 10.04
C ARG A 168 -11.14 -28.21 10.34
N GLN A 169 -9.99 -28.36 9.68
CA GLN A 169 -8.87 -27.42 9.82
C GLN A 169 -9.25 -26.02 9.32
N LEU A 170 -9.87 -25.94 8.15
CA LEU A 170 -10.37 -24.68 7.58
C LEU A 170 -11.40 -24.02 8.51
N ALA A 171 -12.33 -24.78 9.08
CA ALA A 171 -13.30 -24.26 10.04
C ALA A 171 -12.62 -23.65 11.28
N SER A 172 -11.53 -24.25 11.77
CA SER A 172 -10.74 -23.68 12.87
C SER A 172 -10.09 -22.35 12.48
N LEU A 173 -9.44 -22.29 11.32
CA LEU A 173 -8.84 -21.06 10.81
C LEU A 173 -9.88 -19.95 10.57
N ARG A 174 -11.09 -20.28 10.10
CA ARG A 174 -12.17 -19.30 9.89
C ARG A 174 -12.70 -18.71 11.20
N GLN A 175 -12.70 -19.48 12.28
CA GLN A 175 -13.23 -19.07 13.58
C GLN A 175 -12.34 -18.08 14.33
N THR A 176 -11.04 -18.04 14.05
CA THR A 176 -10.14 -17.10 14.72
C THR A 176 -10.50 -15.65 14.42
N ASP A 177 -10.20 -14.76 15.37
CA ASP A 177 -10.45 -13.32 15.25
C ASP A 177 -9.36 -12.56 14.51
N LEU A 178 -8.17 -13.14 14.51
CA LEU A 178 -6.99 -12.67 13.82
C LEU A 178 -6.67 -13.67 12.72
N VAL A 179 -6.21 -13.21 11.57
CA VAL A 179 -5.67 -14.07 10.51
C VAL A 179 -4.47 -14.82 11.10
N ASP A 180 -4.55 -16.14 11.06
CA ASP A 180 -3.44 -17.04 11.36
C ASP A 180 -2.67 -17.27 10.05
N TYR A 181 -1.73 -16.36 9.76
CA TYR A 181 -1.00 -16.39 8.49
C TYR A 181 -0.16 -17.65 8.33
N VAL A 182 0.38 -18.20 9.42
CA VAL A 182 1.15 -19.45 9.41
C VAL A 182 0.25 -20.61 9.02
N GLY A 183 -0.84 -20.83 9.75
CA GLY A 183 -1.77 -21.94 9.45
C GLY A 183 -2.41 -21.81 8.07
N VAL A 184 -2.74 -20.59 7.64
CA VAL A 184 -3.24 -20.31 6.28
C VAL A 184 -2.21 -20.67 5.21
N ALA A 185 -0.95 -20.23 5.38
CA ALA A 185 0.11 -20.49 4.43
C ALA A 185 0.42 -21.98 4.33
N GLU A 186 0.57 -22.68 5.46
CA GLU A 186 0.80 -24.12 5.51
C GLU A 186 -0.27 -24.89 4.73
N ILE A 187 -1.55 -24.70 5.07
CA ILE A 187 -2.65 -25.44 4.44
C ILE A 187 -2.80 -25.09 2.96
N LYS A 188 -2.72 -23.81 2.58
CA LYS A 188 -2.83 -23.42 1.17
C LYS A 188 -1.69 -23.97 0.34
N LEU A 189 -0.45 -23.85 0.82
CA LEU A 189 0.72 -24.34 0.10
C LEU A 189 0.71 -25.86 -0.02
N GLU A 190 0.33 -26.59 1.04
CA GLU A 190 0.17 -28.05 0.99
C GLU A 190 -0.86 -28.45 -0.07
N ALA A 191 -2.05 -27.85 -0.07
CA ALA A 191 -3.09 -28.15 -1.04
C ALA A 191 -2.64 -27.83 -2.48
N LEU A 192 -1.97 -26.70 -2.70
CA LEU A 192 -1.44 -26.29 -4.01
C LEU A 192 -0.33 -27.24 -4.48
N ARG A 193 0.56 -27.67 -3.59
CA ARG A 193 1.60 -28.68 -3.87
C ARG A 193 0.99 -30.02 -4.26
N ASN A 194 -0.12 -30.41 -3.64
CA ASN A 194 -0.85 -31.64 -3.99
C ASN A 194 -1.52 -31.54 -5.37
N LEU A 195 -2.00 -30.37 -5.76
CA LEU A 195 -2.59 -30.13 -7.09
C LEU A 195 -1.56 -30.08 -8.22
N TRP A 196 -0.36 -29.59 -7.93
CA TRP A 196 0.69 -29.32 -8.91
C TRP A 196 1.04 -30.50 -9.83
N PRO A 197 1.31 -31.74 -9.34
CA PRO A 197 1.61 -32.87 -10.22
C PRO A 197 0.45 -33.24 -11.15
N ALA A 198 -0.79 -33.23 -10.65
CA ALA A 198 -1.96 -33.62 -11.44
C ALA A 198 -2.25 -32.59 -12.54
N TRP A 199 -2.12 -31.30 -12.22
CA TRP A 199 -2.27 -30.20 -13.18
C TRP A 199 -1.18 -30.26 -14.26
N ARG A 200 0.10 -30.41 -13.89
CA ARG A 200 1.22 -30.54 -14.84
C ARG A 200 1.06 -31.71 -15.81
N GLN A 201 0.58 -32.85 -15.31
CA GLN A 201 0.36 -34.05 -16.12
C GLN A 201 -0.92 -33.97 -16.96
N ARG A 202 -1.61 -32.82 -16.97
CA ARG A 202 -2.82 -32.56 -17.74
C ARG A 202 -3.94 -33.55 -17.45
N ARG A 203 -3.98 -34.08 -16.22
CA ARG A 203 -5.05 -34.99 -15.76
C ARG A 203 -6.36 -34.25 -15.52
N VAL A 204 -6.28 -32.93 -15.39
CA VAL A 204 -7.42 -32.02 -15.26
C VAL A 204 -7.37 -31.05 -16.44
N SER A 205 -8.45 -31.00 -17.21
CA SER A 205 -8.60 -30.09 -18.34
C SER A 205 -9.52 -28.95 -17.95
N ASP A 206 -9.04 -27.71 -18.08
CA ASP A 206 -9.84 -26.51 -17.88
C ASP A 206 -9.35 -25.40 -18.83
N LYS A 207 -10.28 -24.69 -19.47
CA LYS A 207 -9.94 -23.63 -20.44
C LYS A 207 -9.32 -22.39 -19.79
N THR A 208 -9.68 -22.13 -18.55
CA THR A 208 -9.20 -20.99 -17.76
C THR A 208 -7.82 -21.25 -17.22
N TYR A 209 -7.50 -22.50 -16.89
CA TYR A 209 -6.24 -22.92 -16.30
C TYR A 209 -5.42 -23.81 -17.25
N ASP A 210 -5.24 -23.34 -18.48
CA ASP A 210 -4.49 -24.03 -19.55
C ASP A 210 -2.97 -23.95 -19.31
N PRO A 211 -2.23 -25.08 -19.29
CA PRO A 211 -0.78 -25.08 -19.22
C PRO A 211 -0.07 -24.26 -20.31
N ALA A 212 -0.64 -24.10 -21.51
CA ALA A 212 -0.06 -23.26 -22.55
C ALA A 212 -0.09 -21.77 -22.18
N ASP A 213 -1.13 -21.32 -21.48
CA ASP A 213 -1.22 -19.95 -20.95
C ASP A 213 -0.20 -19.73 -19.83
N PHE A 214 0.02 -20.73 -18.99
CA PHE A 214 1.10 -20.70 -18.00
C PHE A 214 2.48 -20.57 -18.65
N ASP A 215 2.78 -21.37 -19.67
CA ASP A 215 4.06 -21.28 -20.38
C ASP A 215 4.27 -19.91 -21.05
N ALA A 216 3.20 -19.31 -21.59
CA ALA A 216 3.21 -17.95 -22.12
C ALA A 216 3.45 -16.90 -21.02
N PHE A 217 2.80 -17.04 -19.86
CA PHE A 217 3.03 -16.19 -18.69
C PHE A 217 4.48 -16.27 -18.20
N VAL A 218 5.07 -17.47 -18.15
CA VAL A 218 6.46 -17.66 -17.78
C VAL A 218 7.41 -16.98 -18.77
N ALA A 219 7.16 -17.16 -20.07
CA ALA A 219 7.95 -16.50 -21.11
C ALA A 219 7.85 -14.97 -21.04
N GLN A 220 6.66 -14.42 -20.78
CA GLN A 220 6.45 -12.98 -20.62
C GLN A 220 7.09 -12.44 -19.33
N GLY A 221 7.03 -13.19 -18.23
CA GLY A 221 7.59 -12.79 -16.93
C GLY A 221 9.11 -12.78 -16.89
N GLY A 222 9.77 -13.62 -17.70
CA GLY A 222 11.22 -13.65 -17.85
C GLY A 222 11.98 -13.79 -16.54
N ASP A 223 13.13 -13.13 -16.44
CA ASP A 223 14.00 -13.22 -15.26
C ASP A 223 13.36 -12.64 -13.99
N SER A 224 12.49 -11.62 -14.09
CA SER A 224 11.82 -11.06 -12.91
C SER A 224 10.96 -12.10 -12.20
N LEU A 225 10.17 -12.87 -12.96
CA LEU A 225 9.37 -13.97 -12.42
C LEU A 225 10.24 -15.13 -11.95
N ARG A 226 11.25 -15.52 -12.74
CA ARG A 226 12.14 -16.64 -12.41
C ARG A 226 12.92 -16.40 -11.13
N LEU A 227 13.53 -15.23 -10.97
CA LEU A 227 14.34 -14.89 -9.81
C LEU A 227 13.49 -14.73 -8.55
N HIS A 228 12.26 -14.22 -8.65
CA HIS A 228 11.32 -14.23 -7.52
C HIS A 228 10.95 -15.65 -7.10
N ALA A 229 10.60 -16.51 -8.05
CA ALA A 229 10.28 -17.90 -7.77
C ALA A 229 11.47 -18.69 -7.18
N LEU A 230 12.68 -18.42 -7.67
CA LEU A 230 13.92 -18.98 -7.14
C LEU A 230 14.21 -18.48 -5.73
N PHE A 231 13.99 -17.19 -5.46
CA PHE A 231 14.10 -16.62 -4.11
C PHE A 231 13.17 -17.33 -3.13
N GLU A 232 11.88 -17.50 -3.46
CA GLU A 232 10.93 -18.18 -2.57
C GLU A 232 11.39 -19.63 -2.28
N CYS A 233 11.84 -20.36 -3.31
CA CYS A 233 12.36 -21.71 -3.15
C CYS A 233 13.61 -21.77 -2.25
N LEU A 234 14.56 -20.85 -2.45
CA LEU A 234 15.73 -20.71 -1.59
C LEU A 234 15.33 -20.35 -0.16
N SER A 235 14.40 -19.42 0.01
CA SER A 235 13.92 -18.94 1.32
C SER A 235 13.37 -20.09 2.16
N PHE A 236 12.52 -20.95 1.59
CA PHE A 236 12.05 -22.17 2.26
C PHE A 236 13.22 -23.08 2.66
N SER A 237 14.15 -23.38 1.74
CA SER A 237 15.30 -24.24 2.04
C SER A 237 16.22 -23.66 3.11
N MET A 238 16.34 -22.34 3.18
CA MET A 238 17.16 -21.64 4.17
C MET A 238 16.53 -21.68 5.56
N VAL A 239 15.21 -21.47 5.66
CA VAL A 239 14.46 -21.62 6.91
C VAL A 239 14.54 -23.05 7.45
N GLU A 240 14.39 -24.05 6.58
CA GLU A 240 14.57 -25.47 6.96
C GLU A 240 15.98 -25.77 7.51
N ARG A 241 17.00 -25.06 7.01
CA ARG A 241 18.40 -25.15 7.49
C ARG A 241 18.69 -24.27 8.71
N GLY A 242 17.69 -23.59 9.26
CA GLY A 242 17.80 -22.73 10.44
C GLY A 242 18.31 -21.31 10.17
N SER A 243 18.36 -20.88 8.91
CA SER A 243 18.61 -19.47 8.53
C SER A 243 17.30 -18.67 8.50
N GLY A 244 17.37 -17.34 8.36
CA GLY A 244 16.17 -16.51 8.19
C GLY A 244 15.59 -16.60 6.77
N ALA A 245 14.34 -16.17 6.62
CA ALA A 245 13.65 -16.15 5.32
C ALA A 245 14.22 -15.10 4.34
N GLY A 246 14.85 -14.05 4.85
CA GLY A 246 15.48 -13.00 4.04
C GLY A 246 16.93 -13.27 3.70
N TRP A 247 17.34 -12.86 2.50
CA TRP A 247 18.65 -13.24 1.92
C TRP A 247 19.86 -12.72 2.69
N GLN A 248 19.72 -11.62 3.43
CA GLN A 248 20.84 -11.05 4.21
C GLN A 248 21.33 -11.99 5.32
N SER A 249 20.49 -12.94 5.74
CA SER A 249 20.83 -13.95 6.76
C SER A 249 21.40 -15.24 6.17
N TRP A 250 21.37 -15.41 4.85
CA TRP A 250 21.81 -16.64 4.18
C TRP A 250 23.34 -16.72 4.12
N PRO A 251 23.92 -17.92 3.90
CA PRO A 251 25.35 -18.05 3.62
C PRO A 251 25.76 -17.19 2.42
N ALA A 252 26.99 -16.67 2.44
CA ALA A 252 27.50 -15.72 1.44
C ALA A 252 27.29 -16.18 -0.02
N ASP A 253 27.47 -17.48 -0.29
CA ASP A 253 27.30 -18.05 -1.63
C ASP A 253 25.86 -17.97 -2.14
N PHE A 254 24.86 -17.72 -1.29
CA PHE A 254 23.45 -17.56 -1.67
C PHE A 254 22.95 -16.11 -1.62
N GLN A 255 23.78 -15.16 -1.15
CA GLN A 255 23.40 -13.75 -1.08
C GLN A 255 23.40 -13.07 -2.46
N HIS A 256 24.03 -13.68 -3.46
CA HIS A 256 24.09 -13.18 -4.83
C HIS A 256 23.36 -14.14 -5.78
N PHE A 257 22.35 -13.63 -6.49
CA PHE A 257 21.48 -14.43 -7.34
C PHE A 257 22.19 -15.10 -8.52
N ASP A 258 23.35 -14.59 -8.93
CA ASP A 258 24.15 -15.07 -10.06
C ASP A 258 25.33 -15.97 -9.64
N SER A 259 25.40 -16.37 -8.36
CA SER A 259 26.45 -17.24 -7.88
C SER A 259 26.35 -18.66 -8.46
N ALA A 260 27.49 -19.36 -8.49
CA ALA A 260 27.52 -20.76 -8.90
C ALA A 260 26.67 -21.68 -7.99
N ALA A 261 26.60 -21.36 -6.68
CA ALA A 261 25.82 -22.13 -5.72
C ALA A 261 24.31 -21.95 -5.95
N VAL A 262 23.86 -20.74 -6.27
CA VAL A 262 22.46 -20.46 -6.63
C VAL A 262 22.09 -21.16 -7.93
N ALA A 263 22.96 -21.12 -8.94
CA ALA A 263 22.73 -21.80 -10.21
C ALA A 263 22.65 -23.34 -10.06
N GLU A 264 23.48 -23.93 -9.19
CA GLU A 264 23.41 -25.37 -8.87
C GLU A 264 22.14 -25.70 -8.08
N PHE A 265 21.76 -24.85 -7.12
CA PHE A 265 20.52 -25.01 -6.39
C PHE A 265 19.30 -24.98 -7.31
N GLU A 266 19.23 -24.02 -8.24
CA GLU A 266 18.14 -23.91 -9.21
C GLU A 266 18.03 -25.17 -10.09
N ARG A 267 19.18 -25.72 -10.55
CA ARG A 267 19.18 -27.00 -11.31
C ARG A 267 18.61 -28.16 -10.48
N GLY A 268 18.95 -28.22 -9.19
CA GLY A 268 18.47 -29.25 -8.28
C GLY A 268 16.99 -29.11 -7.90
N HIS A 269 16.42 -27.91 -7.99
CA HIS A 269 15.06 -27.58 -7.52
C HIS A 269 14.18 -26.98 -8.63
N ALA A 270 14.47 -27.29 -9.89
CA ALA A 270 13.79 -26.68 -11.04
C ALA A 270 12.26 -26.85 -11.01
N ASP A 271 11.76 -27.96 -10.47
CA ASP A 271 10.31 -28.18 -10.32
C ASP A 271 9.69 -27.29 -9.23
N ASP A 272 10.41 -27.06 -8.13
CA ASP A 272 9.95 -26.19 -7.06
C ASP A 272 9.95 -24.73 -7.49
N VAL A 273 10.97 -24.29 -8.22
CA VAL A 273 11.00 -22.96 -8.85
C VAL A 273 9.80 -22.82 -9.80
N ARG A 274 9.54 -23.81 -10.65
CA ARG A 274 8.38 -23.78 -11.56
C ARG A 274 7.04 -23.77 -10.82
N PHE A 275 6.94 -24.44 -9.67
CA PHE A 275 5.77 -24.35 -8.80
C PHE A 275 5.54 -22.92 -8.28
N HIS A 276 6.58 -22.21 -7.82
CA HIS A 276 6.42 -20.82 -7.37
C HIS A 276 6.05 -19.87 -8.52
N MET A 277 6.53 -20.12 -9.74
CA MET A 277 6.03 -19.42 -10.94
C MET A 277 4.54 -19.70 -11.19
N TRP A 278 4.12 -20.95 -10.99
CA TRP A 278 2.72 -21.34 -11.14
C TRP A 278 1.82 -20.65 -10.12
N LEU A 279 2.29 -20.47 -8.87
CA LEU A 279 1.56 -19.68 -7.87
C LEU A 279 1.32 -18.23 -8.33
N GLN A 280 2.34 -17.58 -8.90
CA GLN A 280 2.19 -16.22 -9.44
C GLN A 280 1.22 -16.19 -10.62
N TRP A 281 1.24 -17.20 -11.49
CA TRP A 281 0.27 -17.31 -12.57
C TRP A 281 -1.16 -17.52 -12.05
N LEU A 282 -1.37 -18.40 -11.06
CA LEU A 282 -2.70 -18.59 -10.45
C LEU A 282 -3.23 -17.29 -9.84
N ALA A 283 -2.39 -16.57 -9.09
CA ALA A 283 -2.75 -15.28 -8.52
C ALA A 283 -3.09 -14.27 -9.63
N HIS A 284 -2.29 -14.22 -10.70
CA HIS A 284 -2.55 -13.40 -11.88
C HIS A 284 -3.92 -13.72 -12.51
N ARG A 285 -4.24 -15.00 -12.72
CA ARG A 285 -5.51 -15.45 -13.32
C ARG A 285 -6.70 -15.05 -12.46
N GLN A 286 -6.65 -15.34 -11.16
CA GLN A 286 -7.78 -15.05 -10.27
C GLN A 286 -7.97 -13.56 -10.02
N LEU A 287 -6.90 -12.77 -9.91
CA LEU A 287 -7.03 -11.32 -9.82
C LEU A 287 -7.59 -10.70 -11.12
N THR A 288 -7.19 -11.21 -12.27
CA THR A 288 -7.76 -10.80 -13.58
C THR A 288 -9.27 -11.10 -13.62
N GLN A 289 -9.68 -12.28 -13.17
CA GLN A 289 -11.10 -12.65 -13.07
C GLN A 289 -11.89 -11.75 -12.11
N ALA A 290 -11.31 -11.41 -10.96
CA ALA A 290 -11.93 -10.50 -10.00
C ALA A 290 -12.08 -9.08 -10.60
N ALA A 291 -11.09 -8.59 -11.34
CA ALA A 291 -11.16 -7.31 -12.04
C ALA A 291 -12.24 -7.31 -13.14
N ASP A 292 -12.32 -8.39 -13.94
CA ASP A 292 -13.35 -8.57 -14.96
C ASP A 292 -14.75 -8.62 -14.34
N ARG A 293 -14.91 -9.32 -13.21
CA ARG A 293 -16.19 -9.40 -12.49
C ARG A 293 -16.57 -8.04 -11.90
N ALA A 294 -15.62 -7.27 -11.38
CA ALA A 294 -15.87 -5.89 -10.96
C ALA A 294 -16.42 -5.02 -12.10
N GLY A 295 -15.83 -5.11 -13.29
CA GLY A 295 -16.36 -4.43 -14.49
C GLY A 295 -17.79 -4.87 -14.83
N LYS A 296 -18.07 -6.18 -14.82
CA LYS A 296 -19.41 -6.74 -15.09
C LYS A 296 -20.45 -6.37 -14.03
N ALA A 297 -20.03 -6.20 -12.78
CA ALA A 297 -20.87 -5.72 -11.68
C ALA A 297 -21.19 -4.21 -11.76
N GLY A 298 -20.62 -3.50 -12.73
CA GLY A 298 -20.89 -2.09 -12.99
C GLY A 298 -20.00 -1.12 -12.21
N LEU A 299 -18.86 -1.58 -11.68
CA LEU A 299 -17.85 -0.70 -11.10
C LEU A 299 -17.11 0.01 -12.25
N ARG A 300 -17.48 1.26 -12.57
CA ARG A 300 -16.94 2.01 -13.72
C ARG A 300 -15.43 2.26 -13.65
N ILE A 301 -14.86 2.32 -12.45
CA ILE A 301 -13.41 2.40 -12.20
C ILE A 301 -12.84 1.00 -11.90
N GLY A 302 -13.65 0.05 -11.44
CA GLY A 302 -13.21 -1.32 -11.19
C GLY A 302 -12.37 -1.44 -9.92
N LEU A 303 -11.21 -2.09 -10.01
CA LEU A 303 -10.31 -2.20 -8.87
C LEU A 303 -9.42 -0.96 -8.74
N TYR A 304 -9.22 -0.56 -7.48
CA TYR A 304 -8.31 0.47 -7.05
C TYR A 304 -7.18 -0.19 -6.22
N LEU A 305 -5.97 -0.27 -6.79
CA LEU A 305 -4.82 -0.93 -6.14
C LEU A 305 -3.86 0.07 -5.50
N ASP A 306 -3.21 -0.34 -4.41
CA ASP A 306 -2.28 0.51 -3.66
C ASP A 306 -0.83 0.06 -3.87
N LEU A 307 0.06 1.02 -4.11
CA LEU A 307 1.49 0.79 -4.32
C LEU A 307 2.29 1.29 -3.11
N ALA A 308 2.76 0.35 -2.29
CA ALA A 308 3.69 0.61 -1.20
C ALA A 308 4.95 1.39 -1.66
N VAL A 309 5.45 2.25 -0.76
CA VAL A 309 6.57 3.16 -1.03
C VAL A 309 7.91 2.44 -1.32
N GLY A 310 8.12 1.26 -0.74
CA GLY A 310 9.36 0.49 -0.86
C GLY A 310 9.16 -1.02 -0.68
N GLU A 311 10.27 -1.74 -0.63
CA GLU A 311 10.33 -3.19 -0.43
C GLU A 311 11.15 -3.53 0.82
N ALA A 312 10.98 -4.75 1.33
CA ALA A 312 11.84 -5.28 2.37
C ALA A 312 13.31 -5.25 1.93
N VAL A 313 14.22 -4.85 2.83
CA VAL A 313 15.66 -4.75 2.54
C VAL A 313 16.29 -6.10 2.18
N ASP A 314 15.66 -7.19 2.59
CA ASP A 314 16.09 -8.59 2.48
C ASP A 314 15.14 -9.45 1.63
N GLY A 315 14.28 -8.83 0.82
CA GLY A 315 13.30 -9.51 -0.04
C GLY A 315 13.83 -9.95 -1.41
N SER A 316 12.98 -10.63 -2.18
CA SER A 316 13.29 -11.10 -3.54
C SER A 316 13.68 -9.98 -4.49
N ALA A 317 13.06 -8.80 -4.36
CA ALA A 317 13.35 -7.66 -5.19
C ALA A 317 14.79 -7.13 -4.97
N THR A 318 15.21 -6.98 -3.72
CA THR A 318 16.56 -6.49 -3.40
C THR A 318 17.65 -7.53 -3.65
N TRP A 319 17.31 -8.82 -3.58
CA TRP A 319 18.20 -9.93 -3.93
C TRP A 319 18.45 -10.06 -5.43
N SER A 320 17.40 -9.93 -6.25
CA SER A 320 17.46 -10.15 -7.70
C SER A 320 17.97 -8.96 -8.48
N GLU A 321 17.78 -7.74 -7.98
CA GLU A 321 18.22 -6.52 -8.65
C GLU A 321 18.97 -5.56 -7.69
N PRO A 322 20.04 -6.00 -6.99
CA PRO A 322 20.74 -5.19 -5.99
C PRO A 322 21.31 -3.89 -6.56
N ASP A 323 21.45 -3.82 -7.89
CA ASP A 323 22.01 -2.67 -8.57
C ASP A 323 21.12 -1.45 -8.70
N ILE A 324 19.81 -1.63 -8.56
CA ILE A 324 18.83 -0.54 -8.68
C ILE A 324 18.31 -0.04 -7.33
N TYR A 325 18.69 -0.66 -6.21
CA TYR A 325 18.25 -0.27 -4.86
C TYR A 325 19.31 0.49 -4.06
N VAL A 326 18.83 1.35 -3.17
CA VAL A 326 19.64 1.94 -2.09
C VAL A 326 19.91 0.87 -1.04
N SER A 327 21.16 0.44 -0.90
CA SER A 327 21.53 -0.71 -0.06
C SER A 327 22.09 -0.36 1.32
N LYS A 328 22.44 0.92 1.57
CA LYS A 328 23.05 1.36 2.84
C LYS A 328 22.24 2.42 3.59
N ALA A 329 20.99 2.62 3.17
CA ALA A 329 20.04 3.49 3.84
C ALA A 329 18.62 3.00 3.56
N THR A 330 17.71 3.26 4.49
CA THR A 330 16.29 2.91 4.42
C THR A 330 15.43 4.15 4.25
N ILE A 331 14.21 3.96 3.75
CA ILE A 331 13.20 5.02 3.68
C ILE A 331 12.66 5.30 5.08
N GLY A 332 12.44 6.58 5.39
CA GLY A 332 11.81 6.99 6.65
C GLY A 332 11.19 8.38 6.57
N SER A 333 11.01 9.00 7.73
CA SER A 333 10.56 10.39 7.86
C SER A 333 11.45 11.16 8.87
N PRO A 334 11.64 12.48 8.66
CA PRO A 334 12.38 13.29 9.63
C PRO A 334 11.61 13.43 10.94
N PRO A 335 12.30 13.75 12.05
CA PRO A 335 11.67 14.23 13.28
C PRO A 335 10.68 15.38 13.03
N ASP A 336 9.44 15.23 13.52
CA ASP A 336 8.36 16.20 13.35
C ASP A 336 7.53 16.35 14.66
N PRO A 337 6.58 17.30 14.75
CA PRO A 337 5.80 17.53 15.98
C PRO A 337 4.96 16.33 16.46
N PHE A 338 4.62 15.38 15.59
CA PHE A 338 3.81 14.20 15.88
C PHE A 338 4.66 12.96 16.17
N ALA A 339 5.81 12.82 15.50
CA ALA A 339 6.82 11.80 15.70
C ALA A 339 8.17 12.46 16.00
N VAL A 340 8.38 12.82 17.27
CA VAL A 340 9.53 13.62 17.72
C VAL A 340 10.90 12.99 17.45
N ASP A 341 10.94 11.66 17.32
CA ASP A 341 12.15 10.90 16.98
C ASP A 341 12.33 10.66 15.48
N GLY A 342 11.34 11.03 14.66
CA GLY A 342 11.20 10.61 13.26
C GLY A 342 10.82 9.14 13.15
N GLN A 343 10.86 8.61 11.92
CA GLN A 343 10.53 7.21 11.65
C GLN A 343 11.56 6.60 10.71
N ASP A 344 11.93 5.35 10.95
CA ASP A 344 12.63 4.49 10.00
C ASP A 344 11.65 3.38 9.63
N TRP A 345 11.24 3.31 8.38
CA TRP A 345 10.29 2.31 7.91
C TRP A 345 10.98 0.99 7.52
N HIS A 346 12.32 0.96 7.55
CA HIS A 346 13.13 -0.20 7.21
C HIS A 346 12.87 -0.74 5.79
N LEU A 347 12.52 0.15 4.86
CA LEU A 347 12.25 -0.19 3.46
C LEU A 347 13.41 0.22 2.55
N ALA A 348 13.71 -0.61 1.56
CA ALA A 348 14.58 -0.27 0.45
C ALA A 348 13.84 0.62 -0.57
N GLY A 349 14.51 1.69 -0.98
CA GLY A 349 14.07 2.54 -2.09
C GLY A 349 14.91 2.30 -3.34
N TYR A 350 14.36 2.62 -4.52
CA TYR A 350 15.16 2.63 -5.74
C TYR A 350 16.23 3.72 -5.71
N LEU A 351 17.37 3.50 -6.36
CA LEU A 351 18.36 4.54 -6.62
C LEU A 351 17.75 5.61 -7.53
N PRO A 352 17.86 6.91 -7.18
CA PRO A 352 17.39 8.00 -8.03
C PRO A 352 17.98 7.99 -9.45
N SER A 353 19.20 7.46 -9.61
CA SER A 353 19.89 7.32 -10.91
C SER A 353 19.40 6.13 -11.74
N ALA A 354 18.69 5.18 -11.15
CA ALA A 354 18.24 3.96 -11.82
C ALA A 354 16.70 3.89 -11.99
N ILE A 355 15.94 4.50 -11.08
CA ILE A 355 14.49 4.35 -10.97
C ILE A 355 13.73 4.60 -12.29
N ALA A 356 14.17 5.58 -13.08
CA ALA A 356 13.53 6.00 -14.34
C ALA A 356 14.42 5.78 -15.58
N SER A 357 15.40 4.87 -15.48
CA SER A 357 16.44 4.71 -16.50
C SER A 357 16.05 3.68 -17.57
N GLY A 358 16.01 4.12 -18.83
CA GLY A 358 15.74 3.28 -20.00
C GLY A 358 14.29 2.79 -20.12
N GLU A 359 14.04 1.98 -21.15
CA GLU A 359 12.74 1.31 -21.38
C GLU A 359 12.46 0.28 -20.29
N MET A 360 13.51 -0.35 -19.76
CA MET A 360 13.46 -1.29 -18.63
C MET A 360 13.52 -0.57 -17.27
N SER A 361 12.95 0.62 -17.15
CA SER A 361 12.85 1.31 -15.86
C SER A 361 12.13 0.43 -14.83
N PRO A 362 12.69 0.24 -13.61
CA PRO A 362 12.02 -0.56 -12.58
C PRO A 362 10.71 0.07 -12.13
N TYR A 363 10.63 1.42 -12.12
CA TYR A 363 9.38 2.12 -11.85
C TYR A 363 8.30 1.83 -12.91
N ARG A 364 8.66 1.78 -14.20
CA ARG A 364 7.72 1.38 -15.27
C ARG A 364 7.20 -0.03 -15.03
N ARG A 365 8.08 -1.00 -14.75
CA ARG A 365 7.68 -2.39 -14.50
C ARG A 365 6.75 -2.51 -13.29
N MET A 366 7.10 -1.88 -12.17
CA MET A 366 6.29 -1.88 -10.95
C MET A 366 4.91 -1.27 -11.17
N VAL A 367 4.82 -0.10 -11.81
CA VAL A 367 3.53 0.57 -12.05
C VAL A 367 2.67 -0.23 -13.04
N SER A 368 3.24 -0.73 -14.14
CA SER A 368 2.52 -1.54 -15.12
C SER A 368 1.99 -2.85 -14.52
N ALA A 369 2.77 -3.50 -13.65
CA ALA A 369 2.37 -4.72 -12.94
C ALA A 369 1.09 -4.54 -12.10
N ALA A 370 0.84 -3.35 -11.54
CA ALA A 370 -0.39 -3.04 -10.83
C ALA A 370 -1.52 -2.54 -11.76
N MET A 371 -1.22 -1.61 -12.67
CA MET A 371 -2.22 -1.00 -13.55
C MET A 371 -2.92 -2.03 -14.45
N ARG A 372 -2.28 -3.16 -14.76
CA ARG A 372 -2.90 -4.22 -15.58
C ARG A 372 -4.20 -4.79 -15.01
N TYR A 373 -4.47 -4.64 -13.71
CA TYR A 373 -5.68 -5.15 -13.05
C TYR A 373 -6.66 -4.06 -12.62
N ALA A 374 -6.29 -2.79 -12.78
CA ALA A 374 -6.88 -1.71 -12.01
C ALA A 374 -7.31 -0.55 -12.92
N GLY A 375 -8.48 0.03 -12.66
CA GLY A 375 -8.84 1.32 -13.25
C GLY A 375 -8.39 2.51 -12.41
N ALA A 376 -7.87 2.26 -11.20
CA ALA A 376 -7.15 3.26 -10.41
C ALA A 376 -5.95 2.65 -9.66
N ILE A 377 -4.89 3.43 -9.48
CA ILE A 377 -3.82 3.12 -8.53
C ILE A 377 -3.59 4.25 -7.54
N ARG A 378 -3.12 3.93 -6.33
CA ARG A 378 -2.58 4.88 -5.37
C ARG A 378 -1.08 4.72 -5.28
N ILE A 379 -0.38 5.84 -5.40
CA ILE A 379 1.03 5.96 -5.06
C ILE A 379 1.08 6.34 -3.59
N ASP A 380 1.48 5.39 -2.75
CA ASP A 380 1.73 5.67 -1.34
C ASP A 380 2.95 6.60 -1.21
N HIS A 381 2.86 7.57 -0.31
CA HIS A 381 3.86 8.62 -0.13
C HIS A 381 4.24 9.31 -1.45
N ALA A 382 3.31 10.02 -2.09
CA ALA A 382 3.52 10.67 -3.40
C ALA A 382 4.68 11.69 -3.40
N ALA A 383 5.12 12.15 -2.22
CA ALA A 383 6.36 12.90 -2.06
C ALA A 383 7.58 12.18 -2.68
N ALA A 384 7.57 10.84 -2.71
CA ALA A 384 8.60 9.99 -3.32
C ALA A 384 8.88 10.31 -4.79
N LEU A 385 7.88 10.83 -5.53
CA LEU A 385 8.08 11.29 -6.91
C LEU A 385 9.13 12.41 -6.99
N ARG A 386 9.28 13.21 -5.93
CA ARG A 386 10.20 14.35 -5.89
C ARG A 386 11.36 14.14 -4.92
N ARG A 387 11.13 13.51 -3.77
CA ARG A 387 12.17 13.23 -2.76
C ARG A 387 11.75 12.11 -1.82
N LEU A 388 12.74 11.36 -1.32
CA LEU A 388 12.58 10.50 -0.14
C LEU A 388 13.48 10.99 0.99
N PHE A 389 13.05 10.78 2.22
CA PHE A 389 13.93 10.92 3.37
C PHE A 389 14.62 9.58 3.62
N LEU A 390 15.95 9.57 3.55
CA LEU A 390 16.75 8.37 3.72
C LEU A 390 17.48 8.40 5.06
N VAL A 391 17.40 7.30 5.80
CA VAL A 391 18.07 7.07 7.08
C VAL A 391 19.22 6.08 6.84
N PRO A 392 20.48 6.46 7.07
CA PRO A 392 21.59 5.51 6.94
C PRO A 392 21.42 4.31 7.87
N LEU A 393 21.75 3.11 7.40
CA LEU A 393 21.69 1.91 8.24
C LEU A 393 22.48 2.09 9.54
N GLY A 394 21.92 1.60 10.65
CA GLY A 394 22.49 1.75 12.00
C GLY A 394 22.48 3.18 12.56
N SER A 395 21.80 4.13 11.91
CA SER A 395 21.62 5.49 12.42
C SER A 395 20.16 5.74 12.82
N ARG A 396 19.94 6.68 13.74
CA ARG A 396 18.58 7.14 14.11
C ARG A 396 17.97 8.02 13.01
N PRO A 397 16.64 8.16 12.91
CA PRO A 397 15.99 8.98 11.88
C PRO A 397 16.43 10.45 11.89
N ASP A 398 16.80 11.01 13.05
CA ASP A 398 17.37 12.37 13.15
C ASP A 398 18.72 12.53 12.42
N LYS A 399 19.37 11.44 12.00
CA LYS A 399 20.58 11.45 11.18
C LYS A 399 20.31 11.21 9.69
N GLY A 400 19.05 11.19 9.26
CA GLY A 400 18.67 11.08 7.86
C GLY A 400 18.73 12.40 7.08
N ALA A 401 18.51 12.32 5.77
CA ALA A 401 18.44 13.48 4.87
C ALA A 401 17.47 13.25 3.71
N PHE A 402 16.87 14.32 3.20
CA PHE A 402 16.10 14.26 1.96
C PHE A 402 17.02 14.09 0.74
N VAL A 403 16.66 13.18 -0.15
CA VAL A 403 17.31 12.93 -1.44
C VAL A 403 16.29 13.14 -2.55
N ARG A 404 16.64 13.94 -3.56
CA ARG A 404 15.80 14.24 -4.72
C ARG A 404 15.69 13.07 -5.70
N TYR A 405 14.49 12.86 -6.21
CA TYR A 405 14.13 11.88 -7.24
C TYR A 405 13.78 12.58 -8.57
N PRO A 406 13.88 11.88 -9.72
CA PRO A 406 13.70 12.47 -11.05
C PRO A 406 12.21 12.64 -11.41
N GLU A 407 11.53 13.55 -10.71
CA GLU A 407 10.08 13.79 -10.80
C GLU A 407 9.56 13.90 -12.24
N ASP A 408 10.21 14.66 -13.10
CA ASP A 408 9.80 14.82 -14.51
C ASP A 408 9.69 13.48 -15.25
N ARG A 409 10.66 12.59 -15.03
CA ARG A 409 10.70 11.28 -15.67
C ARG A 409 9.67 10.33 -15.05
N LEU A 410 9.47 10.41 -13.74
CA LEU A 410 8.47 9.59 -13.05
C LEU A 410 7.04 9.99 -13.44
N LEU A 411 6.74 11.29 -13.53
CA LEU A 411 5.45 11.79 -14.02
C LEU A 411 5.22 11.40 -15.49
N GLN A 412 6.27 11.44 -16.33
CA GLN A 412 6.18 10.99 -17.72
C GLN A 412 5.82 9.50 -17.81
N ILE A 413 6.50 8.64 -17.05
CA ILE A 413 6.20 7.19 -17.01
C ILE A 413 4.78 6.96 -16.50
N LEU A 414 4.36 7.66 -15.43
CA LEU A 414 3.00 7.56 -14.90
C LEU A 414 1.95 7.93 -15.96
N ALA A 415 2.12 9.06 -16.63
CA ALA A 415 1.16 9.51 -17.64
C ALA A 415 1.03 8.53 -18.80
N GLU A 416 2.16 7.98 -19.28
CA GLU A 416 2.18 6.99 -20.37
C GLU A 416 1.45 5.69 -19.98
N LEU A 417 1.81 5.11 -18.82
CA LEU A 417 1.19 3.87 -18.36
C LEU A 417 -0.28 4.08 -17.97
N SER A 418 -0.59 5.21 -17.34
CA SER A 418 -1.96 5.60 -17.00
C SER A 418 -2.84 5.67 -18.25
N ALA A 419 -2.33 6.24 -19.35
CA ALA A 419 -3.02 6.27 -20.63
C ALA A 419 -3.14 4.88 -21.27
N GLU A 420 -2.07 4.10 -21.28
CA GLU A 420 -2.02 2.73 -21.84
C GLU A 420 -3.05 1.80 -21.18
N HIS A 421 -3.10 1.81 -19.85
CA HIS A 421 -3.98 0.95 -19.07
C HIS A 421 -5.36 1.57 -18.79
N ARG A 422 -5.59 2.82 -19.20
CA ARG A 422 -6.79 3.59 -18.84
C ARG A 422 -7.03 3.60 -17.32
N CYS A 423 -5.96 3.83 -16.57
CA CYS A 423 -5.91 3.73 -15.13
C CYS A 423 -5.64 5.11 -14.52
N LEU A 424 -6.56 5.65 -13.72
CA LEU A 424 -6.34 6.94 -13.06
C LEU A 424 -5.34 6.80 -11.90
N VAL A 425 -4.69 7.90 -11.53
CA VAL A 425 -3.65 7.89 -10.50
C VAL A 425 -4.07 8.77 -9.32
N ILE A 426 -3.95 8.22 -8.12
CA ILE A 426 -4.14 8.91 -6.85
C ILE A 426 -2.78 9.02 -6.17
N GLY A 427 -2.38 10.21 -5.74
CA GLY A 427 -1.17 10.44 -4.97
C GLY A 427 -1.54 10.67 -3.51
N GLU A 428 -1.03 9.84 -2.61
CA GLU A 428 -1.11 10.12 -1.18
C GLU A 428 -0.17 11.30 -0.85
N ASP A 429 -0.75 12.49 -0.71
CA ASP A 429 -0.04 13.75 -0.50
C ASP A 429 -0.22 14.30 0.93
N LEU A 430 -0.05 13.44 1.93
CA LEU A 430 -0.18 13.78 3.35
C LEU A 430 1.18 14.09 4.00
N GLY A 431 1.13 14.72 5.18
CA GLY A 431 2.31 15.02 5.97
C GLY A 431 3.18 16.11 5.35
N LEU A 432 4.51 15.92 5.43
CA LEU A 432 5.48 16.94 5.03
C LEU A 432 5.78 16.94 3.52
N ILE A 433 4.87 17.54 2.78
CA ILE A 433 4.95 17.61 1.32
C ILE A 433 5.89 18.72 0.83
N PRO A 434 6.74 18.48 -0.19
CA PRO A 434 7.52 19.53 -0.83
C PRO A 434 6.64 20.65 -1.39
N LYS A 435 7.02 21.91 -1.19
CA LYS A 435 6.35 23.07 -1.80
C LYS A 435 6.22 22.88 -3.32
N GLY A 436 5.04 23.13 -3.87
CA GLY A 436 4.76 23.00 -5.31
C GLY A 436 4.37 21.58 -5.74
N LEU A 437 4.39 20.57 -4.86
CA LEU A 437 4.08 19.19 -5.27
C LEU A 437 2.61 19.02 -5.58
N GLN A 438 1.71 19.56 -4.75
CA GLN A 438 0.28 19.42 -4.96
C GLN A 438 -0.18 20.07 -6.27
N GLU A 439 0.42 21.21 -6.62
CA GLU A 439 0.19 21.89 -7.89
C GLU A 439 0.67 21.05 -9.09
N ASP A 440 1.84 20.44 -8.96
CA ASP A 440 2.39 19.56 -10.01
C ASP A 440 1.57 18.27 -10.17
N LEU A 441 1.10 17.67 -9.06
CA LEU A 441 0.20 16.51 -9.08
C LEU A 441 -1.13 16.85 -9.75
N ALA A 442 -1.74 17.98 -9.39
CA ALA A 442 -2.99 18.43 -10.00
C ALA A 442 -2.81 18.71 -11.51
N ALA A 443 -1.71 19.36 -11.90
CA ALA A 443 -1.36 19.59 -13.30
C ALA A 443 -1.09 18.29 -14.07
N ALA A 444 -0.65 17.23 -13.38
CA ALA A 444 -0.49 15.89 -13.94
C ALA A 444 -1.77 15.04 -13.91
N HIS A 445 -2.93 15.59 -13.51
CA HIS A 445 -4.17 14.84 -13.26
C HIS A 445 -4.00 13.67 -12.28
N ILE A 446 -3.10 13.83 -11.30
CA ILE A 446 -2.97 12.91 -10.18
C ILE A 446 -3.86 13.42 -9.05
N LEU A 447 -4.83 12.61 -8.64
CA LEU A 447 -5.79 12.99 -7.60
C LEU A 447 -5.09 13.06 -6.24
N SER A 448 -5.35 14.12 -5.49
CA SER A 448 -4.90 14.25 -4.10
C SER A 448 -5.68 13.31 -3.17
N TYR A 449 -5.16 13.03 -1.98
CA TYR A 449 -5.78 12.18 -0.98
C TYR A 449 -6.19 12.99 0.27
N ARG A 450 -7.48 13.09 0.56
CA ARG A 450 -8.06 13.99 1.59
C ARG A 450 -8.73 13.20 2.69
N ILE A 451 -8.16 13.25 3.90
CA ILE A 451 -8.69 12.57 5.09
C ILE A 451 -9.37 13.60 5.99
N LEU A 452 -10.63 13.36 6.37
CA LEU A 452 -11.43 14.26 7.20
C LEU A 452 -10.68 14.78 8.44
N SER A 453 -10.01 13.90 9.17
CA SER A 453 -9.27 14.26 10.39
C SER A 453 -8.10 15.21 10.13
N TYR A 454 -7.54 15.24 8.93
CA TYR A 454 -6.39 16.07 8.55
C TYR A 454 -6.82 17.37 7.86
N GLU A 455 -8.05 17.46 7.39
CA GLU A 455 -8.62 18.68 6.78
C GLU A 455 -9.10 19.64 7.86
N GLN A 456 -8.15 20.12 8.67
CA GLN A 456 -8.36 21.09 9.74
C GLN A 456 -7.29 22.21 9.68
N ASP A 457 -7.66 23.41 10.12
CA ASP A 457 -6.76 24.54 10.35
C ASP A 457 -7.01 25.16 11.75
N GLU A 458 -6.49 26.38 12.00
CA GLU A 458 -6.70 27.09 13.27
C GLU A 458 -8.18 27.39 13.56
N GLN A 459 -9.02 27.50 12.52
CA GLN A 459 -10.45 27.79 12.59
C GLN A 459 -11.28 26.50 12.81
N GLY A 460 -10.73 25.34 12.48
CA GLY A 460 -11.32 24.03 12.73
C GLY A 460 -11.35 23.15 11.49
N PHE A 461 -12.35 22.26 11.39
CA PHE A 461 -12.54 21.45 10.19
C PHE A 461 -12.92 22.32 9.01
N LYS A 462 -12.27 22.07 7.87
CA LYS A 462 -12.55 22.79 6.62
C LYS A 462 -13.99 22.53 6.16
N PRO A 463 -14.68 23.56 5.62
CA PRO A 463 -15.96 23.38 4.93
C PRO A 463 -15.88 22.37 3.76
N ALA A 464 -16.98 21.72 3.40
CA ALA A 464 -16.98 20.70 2.35
C ALA A 464 -16.65 21.26 0.95
N ASP A 465 -17.02 22.51 0.67
CA ASP A 465 -16.86 23.19 -0.62
C ASP A 465 -15.41 23.61 -0.93
N VAL A 466 -14.53 23.66 0.07
CA VAL A 466 -13.10 24.00 -0.13
C VAL A 466 -12.22 22.78 -0.41
N TYR A 467 -12.78 21.57 -0.36
CA TYR A 467 -12.04 20.37 -0.76
C TYR A 467 -11.69 20.45 -2.26
N PRO A 468 -10.51 19.96 -2.68
CA PRO A 468 -10.12 20.01 -4.08
C PRO A 468 -10.97 19.06 -4.96
N VAL A 469 -11.25 19.49 -6.20
CA VAL A 469 -11.98 18.67 -7.18
C VAL A 469 -11.18 17.42 -7.56
N LEU A 470 -9.91 17.58 -7.97
CA LEU A 470 -9.02 16.47 -8.31
C LEU A 470 -8.51 15.76 -7.05
N ALA A 471 -9.41 15.07 -6.35
CA ALA A 471 -9.09 14.35 -5.14
C ALA A 471 -10.01 13.16 -4.88
N LEU A 472 -9.49 12.28 -4.04
CA LEU A 472 -10.22 11.28 -3.29
C LEU A 472 -10.41 11.77 -1.87
N ALA A 473 -11.65 11.84 -1.40
CA ALA A 473 -11.98 12.22 -0.03
C ALA A 473 -12.49 11.01 0.78
N CYS A 474 -12.01 10.85 2.01
CA CYS A 474 -12.44 9.81 2.93
C CYS A 474 -12.49 10.30 4.38
N ILE A 475 -13.11 9.53 5.26
CA ILE A 475 -13.12 9.80 6.70
C ILE A 475 -11.82 9.32 7.35
N SER A 476 -11.35 8.14 6.96
CA SER A 476 -10.29 7.38 7.63
C SER A 476 -9.56 6.46 6.63
N THR A 477 -8.40 5.93 7.04
CA THR A 477 -7.64 4.89 6.31
C THR A 477 -7.46 3.65 7.19
N HIS A 478 -6.70 2.66 6.73
CA HIS A 478 -6.32 1.48 7.52
C HIS A 478 -5.45 1.84 8.75
N ASP A 479 -4.75 2.97 8.73
CA ASP A 479 -3.96 3.49 9.87
C ASP A 479 -4.79 4.20 10.95
N HIS A 480 -6.10 4.32 10.71
CA HIS A 480 -7.00 5.08 11.56
C HIS A 480 -7.99 4.17 12.28
N GLN A 481 -8.42 4.63 13.45
CA GLN A 481 -9.63 4.12 14.09
C GLN A 481 -10.86 4.44 13.22
N THR A 482 -11.93 3.65 13.40
CA THR A 482 -13.25 4.03 12.87
C THR A 482 -13.68 5.38 13.42
N LEU A 483 -14.58 6.09 12.72
CA LEU A 483 -15.06 7.40 13.21
C LEU A 483 -15.66 7.30 14.61
N ALA A 484 -16.35 6.19 14.91
CA ALA A 484 -16.89 5.92 16.23
C ALA A 484 -15.77 5.73 17.28
N GLY A 485 -14.65 5.08 16.92
CA GLY A 485 -13.45 4.98 17.75
C GLY A 485 -12.78 6.33 17.98
N TRP A 486 -12.57 7.12 16.92
CA TRP A 486 -12.05 8.49 17.01
C TRP A 486 -12.95 9.39 17.87
N TRP A 487 -14.27 9.27 17.72
CA TRP A 487 -15.21 10.04 18.55
C TRP A 487 -15.12 9.65 20.02
N ARG A 488 -14.73 8.42 20.37
CA ARG A 488 -14.49 8.03 21.77
C ARG A 488 -13.08 8.40 22.26
N GLY A 489 -12.12 8.61 21.36
CA GLY A 489 -10.71 8.81 21.71
C GLY A 489 -9.90 7.51 21.77
N ALA A 490 -10.39 6.44 21.11
CA ALA A 490 -9.74 5.13 21.10
C ALA A 490 -8.34 5.16 20.45
N ASP A 491 -8.12 6.05 19.49
CA ASP A 491 -6.82 6.29 18.84
C ASP A 491 -5.80 6.93 19.80
N ILE A 492 -6.27 7.85 20.65
CA ILE A 492 -5.43 8.46 21.69
C ILE A 492 -5.11 7.42 22.77
N GLN A 493 -6.09 6.61 23.15
CA GLN A 493 -5.90 5.55 24.14
C GLN A 493 -4.92 4.48 23.63
N ALA A 494 -5.10 3.98 22.40
CA ALA A 494 -4.21 2.98 21.80
C ALA A 494 -2.75 3.47 21.75
N ARG A 495 -2.51 4.73 21.34
CA ARG A 495 -1.16 5.31 21.35
C ARG A 495 -0.56 5.41 22.75
N SER A 496 -1.38 5.68 23.77
CA SER A 496 -0.95 5.67 25.16
C SER A 496 -0.62 4.25 25.65
N ASP A 497 -1.47 3.26 25.33
CA ASP A 497 -1.32 1.88 25.78
C ASP A 497 -0.07 1.22 25.19
N HIS A 498 0.32 1.62 23.99
CA HIS A 498 1.53 1.14 23.31
C HIS A 498 2.76 2.05 23.51
N GLY A 499 2.68 3.07 24.39
CA GLY A 499 3.82 3.93 24.71
C GLY A 499 4.32 4.82 23.57
N ILE A 500 3.50 5.03 22.52
CA ILE A 500 3.84 5.87 21.37
C ILE A 500 3.88 7.35 21.76
N VAL A 501 2.99 7.76 22.67
CA VAL A 501 2.87 9.15 23.12
C VAL A 501 3.01 9.23 24.64
N PRO A 502 3.89 10.10 25.19
CA PRO A 502 4.00 10.37 26.62
C PRO A 502 2.68 10.75 27.30
N ALA A 503 2.57 10.53 28.61
CA ALA A 503 1.34 10.74 29.37
C ALA A 503 0.83 12.19 29.35
N ASP A 504 1.73 13.18 29.42
CA ASP A 504 1.39 14.59 29.39
C ASP A 504 0.85 15.03 28.02
N LEU A 505 1.47 14.55 26.94
CA LEU A 505 1.00 14.78 25.57
C LEU A 505 -0.32 14.05 25.30
N THR A 506 -0.50 12.85 25.85
CA THR A 506 -1.76 12.11 25.78
C THR A 506 -2.92 12.90 26.38
N GLU A 507 -2.71 13.53 27.54
CA GLU A 507 -3.76 14.37 28.16
C GLU A 507 -4.06 15.63 27.32
N LYS A 508 -3.02 16.26 26.74
CA LYS A 508 -3.22 17.37 25.79
C LYS A 508 -4.02 16.92 24.56
N HIS A 509 -3.78 15.73 24.02
CA HIS A 509 -4.56 15.18 22.92
C HIS A 509 -6.02 14.92 23.32
N ARG A 510 -6.29 14.43 24.53
CA ARG A 510 -7.66 14.24 25.04
C ARG A 510 -8.41 15.57 25.18
N GLU A 511 -7.75 16.61 25.67
CA GLU A 511 -8.32 17.96 25.73
C GLU A 511 -8.57 18.53 24.33
N TYR A 512 -7.60 18.38 23.41
CA TYR A 512 -7.73 18.84 22.03
C TYR A 512 -8.90 18.14 21.31
N ARG A 513 -9.10 16.84 21.53
CA ARG A 513 -10.24 16.08 20.98
C ARG A 513 -11.60 16.67 21.36
N LYS A 514 -11.73 17.33 22.52
CA LYS A 514 -12.98 18.05 22.89
C LYS A 514 -13.22 19.26 21.98
N ARG A 515 -12.16 19.93 21.52
CA ARG A 515 -12.24 21.00 20.51
C ARG A 515 -12.58 20.43 19.14
N GLU A 516 -11.87 19.38 18.71
CA GLU A 516 -12.14 18.72 17.42
C GLU A 516 -13.61 18.28 17.28
N ARG A 517 -14.18 17.61 18.29
CA ARG A 517 -15.59 17.19 18.27
C ARG A 517 -16.58 18.36 18.17
N ARG A 518 -16.25 19.54 18.72
CA ARG A 518 -17.10 20.74 18.58
C ARG A 518 -16.98 21.31 17.16
N ASN A 519 -15.77 21.38 16.63
CA ASN A 519 -15.50 21.92 15.30
C ASN A 519 -16.10 21.02 14.21
N LEU A 520 -16.02 19.70 14.35
CA LEU A 520 -16.63 18.77 13.39
C LEU A 520 -18.15 18.94 13.31
N LYS A 521 -18.81 19.11 14.47
CA LYS A 521 -20.25 19.41 14.50
C LYS A 521 -20.57 20.74 13.82
N ALA A 522 -19.72 21.75 13.99
CA ALA A 522 -19.92 23.04 13.33
C ALA A 522 -19.80 22.90 11.81
N ALA A 523 -18.80 22.16 11.32
CA ALA A 523 -18.64 21.88 9.89
C ALA A 523 -19.83 21.12 9.31
N PHE A 524 -20.36 20.10 10.01
CA PHE A 524 -21.56 19.36 9.55
C PHE A 524 -22.80 20.25 9.51
N LYS A 525 -23.00 21.10 10.51
CA LYS A 525 -24.10 22.08 10.50
C LYS A 525 -23.98 23.07 9.35
N LEU A 526 -22.76 23.56 9.08
CA LEU A 526 -22.50 24.48 7.97
C LEU A 526 -22.79 23.82 6.61
N ALA A 527 -22.52 22.51 6.49
CA ALA A 527 -22.86 21.70 5.33
C ALA A 527 -24.36 21.31 5.24
N GLY A 528 -25.21 21.84 6.14
CA GLY A 528 -26.65 21.55 6.15
C GLY A 528 -26.96 20.10 6.51
N LEU A 529 -26.16 19.47 7.37
CA LEU A 529 -26.37 18.10 7.81
C LEU A 529 -27.01 18.07 9.20
N ASP A 530 -28.03 17.24 9.34
CA ASP A 530 -28.62 16.94 10.62
C ASP A 530 -27.62 16.15 11.49
N LEU A 531 -27.50 16.60 12.73
CA LEU A 531 -26.70 15.95 13.75
C LEU A 531 -27.61 15.19 14.72
N PRO A 532 -27.16 14.04 15.24
CA PRO A 532 -27.91 13.31 16.26
C PRO A 532 -28.20 14.18 17.49
N ALA A 533 -29.47 14.22 17.93
CA ALA A 533 -29.93 15.07 19.04
C ALA A 533 -29.22 14.82 20.38
N ARG A 534 -28.62 13.64 20.57
CA ARG A 534 -27.93 13.21 21.81
C ARG A 534 -26.44 12.91 21.62
N LEU A 535 -25.76 13.66 20.75
CA LEU A 535 -24.32 13.51 20.52
C LEU A 535 -23.49 14.10 21.69
N ALA A 536 -23.61 13.54 22.89
CA ALA A 536 -22.82 13.92 24.06
C ALA A 536 -21.35 13.46 23.92
N ARG A 537 -20.40 14.23 24.45
CA ARG A 537 -18.96 14.10 24.15
C ARG A 537 -18.38 12.69 24.34
N ALA A 538 -18.67 12.01 25.45
CA ALA A 538 -18.03 10.74 25.84
C ALA A 538 -19.01 9.61 26.22
N LYS A 539 -20.33 9.84 26.08
CA LYS A 539 -21.39 8.89 26.44
C LYS A 539 -22.41 8.70 25.31
N ALA A 540 -22.02 8.99 24.06
CA ALA A 540 -22.88 8.73 22.91
C ALA A 540 -23.13 7.23 22.80
N SER A 541 -24.40 6.82 22.65
CA SER A 541 -24.74 5.42 22.41
C SER A 541 -24.22 4.97 21.05
N GLU A 542 -24.10 3.67 20.83
CA GLU A 542 -23.68 3.12 19.55
C GLU A 542 -24.58 3.58 18.40
N ARG A 543 -25.90 3.61 18.62
CA ARG A 543 -26.86 4.16 17.66
C ARG A 543 -26.52 5.59 17.26
N THR A 544 -26.29 6.47 18.24
CA THR A 544 -25.92 7.87 17.99
C THR A 544 -24.62 7.99 17.19
N LEU A 545 -23.64 7.10 17.44
CA LEU A 545 -22.38 7.10 16.71
C LEU A 545 -22.53 6.56 15.29
N ARG A 546 -23.39 5.58 15.06
CA ARG A 546 -23.77 5.12 13.71
C ARG A 546 -24.42 6.25 12.91
N GLU A 547 -25.35 6.99 13.53
CA GLU A 547 -25.98 8.16 12.90
C GLU A 547 -24.93 9.25 12.59
N LEU A 548 -23.97 9.51 13.48
CA LEU A 548 -22.84 10.41 13.21
C LEU A 548 -22.00 9.93 12.02
N THR A 549 -21.69 8.64 11.92
CA THR A 549 -20.94 8.06 10.79
C THR A 549 -21.67 8.27 9.47
N VAL A 550 -23.00 8.13 9.44
CA VAL A 550 -23.80 8.44 8.25
C VAL A 550 -23.70 9.93 7.89
N SER A 551 -23.83 10.85 8.86
CA SER A 551 -23.66 12.29 8.61
C SER A 551 -22.26 12.61 8.08
N ALA A 552 -21.22 11.95 8.60
CA ALA A 552 -19.86 12.15 8.13
C ALA A 552 -19.65 11.64 6.69
N TYR A 553 -20.25 10.52 6.32
CA TYR A 553 -20.19 10.06 4.93
C TYR A 553 -20.99 10.94 3.97
N ARG A 554 -22.13 11.51 4.40
CA ARG A 554 -22.81 12.56 3.62
C ARG A 554 -21.94 13.80 3.44
N PHE A 555 -21.25 14.23 4.49
CA PHE A 555 -20.30 15.35 4.40
C PHE A 555 -19.24 15.08 3.33
N ILE A 556 -18.58 13.92 3.38
CA ILE A 556 -17.59 13.52 2.38
C ILE A 556 -18.20 13.43 0.97
N ALA A 557 -19.38 12.84 0.84
CA ALA A 557 -20.08 12.71 -0.43
C ALA A 557 -20.41 14.07 -1.06
N ARG A 558 -20.74 15.09 -0.24
CA ARG A 558 -21.03 16.46 -0.70
C ARG A 558 -19.81 17.25 -1.15
N THR A 559 -18.60 16.87 -0.75
CA THR A 559 -17.37 17.53 -1.23
C THR A 559 -17.30 17.50 -2.77
N PRO A 560 -16.69 18.52 -3.42
CA PRO A 560 -16.53 18.53 -4.87
C PRO A 560 -15.51 17.50 -5.39
N SER A 561 -14.78 16.82 -4.49
CA SER A 561 -13.81 15.77 -4.83
C SER A 561 -14.43 14.69 -5.74
N LEU A 562 -13.74 14.37 -6.84
CA LEU A 562 -14.19 13.39 -7.83
C LEU A 562 -14.52 12.03 -7.21
N LEU A 563 -13.69 11.56 -6.27
CA LEU A 563 -13.88 10.27 -5.60
C LEU A 563 -14.21 10.48 -4.12
N ALA A 564 -15.18 9.70 -3.62
CA ALA A 564 -15.45 9.55 -2.20
C ALA A 564 -15.29 8.09 -1.81
N VAL A 565 -14.58 7.82 -0.71
CA VAL A 565 -14.32 6.45 -0.25
C VAL A 565 -14.97 6.20 1.08
N VAL A 566 -15.68 5.08 1.14
CA VAL A 566 -16.23 4.50 2.35
C VAL A 566 -15.33 3.36 2.79
N ARG A 567 -14.84 3.38 4.02
CA ARG A 567 -14.04 2.27 4.55
C ARG A 567 -14.95 1.15 5.03
N LEU A 568 -14.74 -0.10 4.59
CA LEU A 568 -15.56 -1.24 4.97
C LEU A 568 -15.63 -1.42 6.50
N ALA A 569 -14.51 -1.25 7.19
CA ALA A 569 -14.44 -1.32 8.64
C ALA A 569 -15.31 -0.25 9.35
N ASP A 570 -15.57 0.91 8.72
CA ASP A 570 -16.55 1.86 9.25
C ASP A 570 -17.99 1.36 9.04
N LEU A 571 -18.28 0.62 7.96
CA LEU A 571 -19.62 0.06 7.68
C LEU A 571 -20.02 -1.08 8.60
N THR A 572 -19.04 -1.78 9.16
CA THR A 572 -19.23 -2.85 10.15
C THR A 572 -18.94 -2.38 11.59
N ASP A 573 -18.56 -1.11 11.79
CA ASP A 573 -18.26 -0.51 13.10
C ASP A 573 -17.18 -1.28 13.88
N GLU A 574 -16.10 -1.65 13.18
CA GLU A 574 -14.96 -2.37 13.76
C GLU A 574 -14.36 -1.60 14.94
N LYS A 575 -14.08 -2.35 16.01
CA LYS A 575 -13.52 -1.81 17.26
C LYS A 575 -12.00 -1.88 17.31
N ARG A 576 -11.42 -2.86 16.62
CA ARG A 576 -9.98 -3.03 16.49
C ARG A 576 -9.52 -2.27 15.24
N PRO A 577 -8.51 -1.38 15.35
CA PRO A 577 -7.90 -0.79 14.17
C PRO A 577 -7.18 -1.87 13.36
N THR A 578 -7.11 -1.69 12.06
CA THR A 578 -6.37 -2.58 11.16
C THR A 578 -4.87 -2.53 11.46
N ASN A 579 -4.36 -1.31 11.64
CA ASN A 579 -2.96 -1.01 11.92
C ASN A 579 -2.87 0.10 12.98
N VAL A 580 -1.87 0.04 13.85
CA VAL A 580 -1.46 1.11 14.75
C VAL A 580 -0.05 1.56 14.34
N PRO A 581 0.08 2.69 13.60
CA PRO A 581 1.39 3.17 13.19
C PRO A 581 2.34 3.36 14.37
N GLY A 582 3.58 2.88 14.23
CA GLY A 582 4.61 2.94 15.27
C GLY A 582 4.66 1.73 16.20
N THR A 583 3.82 0.69 15.98
CA THR A 583 3.97 -0.60 16.66
C THR A 583 4.52 -1.67 15.73
N SER A 584 5.32 -2.58 16.28
CA SER A 584 5.62 -3.89 15.67
C SER A 584 4.87 -4.97 16.47
N ASP A 585 5.48 -5.48 17.54
CA ASP A 585 4.97 -6.67 18.24
C ASP A 585 3.93 -6.35 19.31
N SER A 586 3.77 -5.06 19.66
CA SER A 586 2.85 -4.65 20.73
C SER A 586 1.39 -4.65 20.28
N TYR A 587 1.10 -4.68 18.99
CA TYR A 587 -0.25 -4.76 18.43
C TYR A 587 -0.26 -5.74 17.23
N PRO A 588 -1.29 -6.58 17.06
CA PRO A 588 -1.34 -7.53 15.94
C PRO A 588 -1.72 -6.83 14.63
N ASN A 589 -0.86 -5.95 14.10
CA ASN A 589 -1.09 -5.23 12.86
C ASN A 589 -1.35 -6.19 11.69
N TRP A 590 -2.26 -5.82 10.78
CA TRP A 590 -2.57 -6.57 9.54
C TRP A 590 -3.17 -7.98 9.75
N LYS A 591 -3.59 -8.27 10.97
CA LYS A 591 -4.24 -9.54 11.35
C LYS A 591 -5.73 -9.44 11.71
N PRO A 592 -6.30 -8.33 12.23
CA PRO A 592 -7.70 -8.35 12.67
C PRO A 592 -8.64 -8.66 11.51
N LYS A 593 -9.54 -9.62 11.67
CA LYS A 593 -10.56 -9.92 10.66
C LYS A 593 -11.80 -9.08 10.86
N LEU A 594 -12.56 -8.89 9.78
CA LEU A 594 -13.86 -8.23 9.81
C LEU A 594 -14.82 -8.96 10.76
N SER A 595 -15.68 -8.22 11.46
CA SER A 595 -16.67 -8.79 12.39
C SER A 595 -17.87 -9.47 11.71
N PHE A 596 -18.00 -9.32 10.38
CA PHE A 596 -19.08 -9.89 9.58
C PHE A 596 -18.56 -10.92 8.58
N LEU A 597 -19.38 -11.93 8.30
CA LEU A 597 -19.25 -12.71 7.08
C LEU A 597 -19.73 -11.90 5.88
N LEU A 598 -19.10 -12.08 4.72
CA LEU A 598 -19.45 -11.42 3.46
C LEU A 598 -20.94 -11.59 3.13
N GLY A 599 -21.47 -12.81 3.27
CA GLY A 599 -22.89 -13.12 3.03
C GLY A 599 -23.86 -12.39 3.98
N ASP A 600 -23.37 -11.95 5.14
CA ASP A 600 -24.16 -11.28 6.18
C ASP A 600 -23.97 -9.76 6.19
N LEU A 601 -23.14 -9.19 5.31
CA LEU A 601 -22.85 -7.74 5.29
C LEU A 601 -24.12 -6.90 5.15
N MET A 602 -25.09 -7.35 4.35
CA MET A 602 -26.39 -6.70 4.19
C MET A 602 -27.30 -6.80 5.43
N SER A 603 -26.88 -7.47 6.51
CA SER A 603 -27.55 -7.37 7.80
C SER A 603 -27.12 -6.13 8.59
N SER A 604 -25.96 -5.53 8.28
CA SER A 604 -25.46 -4.33 8.96
C SER A 604 -26.37 -3.12 8.69
N PRO A 605 -26.98 -2.52 9.73
CA PRO A 605 -27.77 -1.30 9.56
C PRO A 605 -26.92 -0.12 9.08
N LEU A 606 -25.64 -0.08 9.46
CA LEU A 606 -24.75 1.01 9.11
C LEU A 606 -24.34 0.94 7.63
N LEU A 607 -24.06 -0.27 7.11
CA LEU A 607 -23.82 -0.48 5.69
C LEU A 607 -25.01 -0.01 4.85
N LYS A 608 -26.24 -0.39 5.21
CA LYS A 608 -27.45 0.06 4.50
C LYS A 608 -27.58 1.59 4.50
N SER A 609 -27.45 2.21 5.67
CA SER A 609 -27.64 3.66 5.80
C SER A 609 -26.56 4.47 5.09
N VAL A 610 -25.29 4.04 5.17
CA VAL A 610 -24.20 4.74 4.48
C VAL A 610 -24.32 4.55 2.97
N THR A 611 -24.54 3.33 2.47
CA THR A 611 -24.66 3.10 1.02
C THR A 611 -25.88 3.80 0.42
N ALA A 612 -27.00 3.89 1.16
CA ALA A 612 -28.14 4.72 0.77
C ALA A 612 -27.76 6.21 0.70
N ALA A 613 -27.08 6.74 1.71
CA ALA A 613 -26.60 8.11 1.70
C ALA A 613 -25.64 8.40 0.54
N MET A 614 -24.72 7.47 0.22
CA MET A 614 -23.82 7.62 -0.92
C MET A 614 -24.58 7.65 -2.25
N ARG A 615 -25.57 6.76 -2.45
CA ARG A 615 -26.40 6.77 -3.66
C ARG A 615 -27.23 8.04 -3.82
N GLU A 616 -27.71 8.61 -2.72
CA GLU A 616 -28.47 9.87 -2.76
C GLU A 616 -27.59 11.07 -3.11
N GLU A 617 -26.40 11.17 -2.50
CA GLU A 617 -25.50 12.31 -2.69
C GLU A 617 -24.63 12.19 -3.96
N ARG A 618 -24.39 10.96 -4.43
CA ARG A 618 -23.60 10.60 -5.62
C ARG A 618 -24.31 9.47 -6.41
N PRO A 619 -25.42 9.77 -7.08
CA PRO A 619 -26.17 8.76 -7.83
C PRO A 619 -25.34 8.21 -9.00
N ARG A 620 -25.51 6.91 -9.25
CA ARG A 620 -25.08 6.25 -10.49
C ARG A 620 -26.29 6.25 -11.43
N ASP A 621 -26.14 6.90 -12.57
CA ASP A 621 -27.18 6.97 -13.63
C ASP A 621 -27.59 5.59 -14.14
#